data_AF-A0A6G6K184-F1
#
_entry.id   AF-A0A6G6K184-F1
#
_cell.length_a   1.000
_cell.length_b   1.000
_cell.length_c   1.000
_cell.angle_alpha   90.00
_cell.angle_beta   90.00
_cell.angle_gamma   90.00
#
_symmetry.space_group_name_H-M   'P 1'
#
loop_
_entity.id
_entity.type
_entity.pdbx_description
1 polymer ?
#
loop_
_entity_poly.entity_id
_entity_poly.type
_entity_poly.pdbx_seq_one_letter_code
_entity_poly.pdbx_strand_id
1 'polypeptide(L)' 'MPVTLELEAGVHWWCRCGLSGHQPLCDGSHKGTGIAPFKFTLAEKRRVWLCNCKHTKNPPYCDGSHNELPPKQS' A
#
# COMPACT_ATOMS: atom_id res chain seq x y z
N MET A 1 -4.17 6.92 7.56
CA MET A 1 -3.51 7.97 6.76
C MET A 1 -2.78 7.36 5.57
N PRO A 2 -2.81 7.94 4.37
CA PRO A 2 -1.95 7.53 3.26
C PRO A 2 -0.47 7.75 3.56
N VAL A 3 0.39 7.08 2.80
CA VAL A 3 1.84 7.35 2.81
C VAL A 3 2.23 7.88 1.44
N THR A 4 2.89 9.03 1.43
CA THR A 4 3.47 9.64 0.24
C THR A 4 4.87 9.10 0.05
N LEU A 5 5.17 8.54 -1.12
CA LEU A 5 6.49 8.03 -1.48
C LEU A 5 6.91 8.58 -2.84
N GLU A 6 8.21 8.77 -3.02
CA GLU A 6 8.81 8.90 -4.35
C GLU A 6 9.35 7.53 -4.75
N LEU A 7 8.89 7.02 -5.89
CA LEU A 7 9.27 5.70 -6.38
C LEU A 7 9.89 5.83 -7.77
N GLU A 8 10.94 5.08 -8.02
CA GLU A 8 11.58 4.95 -9.34
C GLU A 8 10.66 4.24 -10.34
N ALA A 9 10.96 4.39 -11.64
CA ALA A 9 10.32 3.59 -12.68
C ALA A 9 10.50 2.09 -12.43
N GLY A 10 9.52 1.29 -12.82
CA GLY A 10 9.57 -0.17 -12.72
C GLY A 10 8.47 -0.78 -11.87
N VAL A 11 8.68 -2.03 -11.49
CA VAL A 11 7.71 -2.87 -10.79
C VAL A 11 7.83 -2.69 -9.29
N HIS A 12 6.69 -2.44 -8.65
CA HIS A 12 6.56 -2.30 -7.21
C HIS A 12 5.47 -3.23 -6.68
N TRP A 13 5.56 -3.56 -5.39
CA TRP A 13 4.63 -4.45 -4.72
C TRP A 13 4.03 -3.75 -3.51
N TRP A 14 2.74 -3.47 -3.56
CA TRP A 14 2.01 -2.88 -2.45
C TRP A 14 1.56 -3.95 -1.45
N CYS A 15 1.79 -3.69 -0.16
CA CYS A 15 1.38 -4.58 0.92
C CYS A 15 -0.14 -4.55 1.08
N ARG A 16 -0.78 -5.70 0.83
CA ARG A 16 -2.21 -5.93 1.07
C ARG A 16 -2.51 -6.52 2.45
N CYS A 17 -1.60 -7.32 3.02
CA CYS A 17 -1.85 -8.06 4.27
C CYS A 17 -1.78 -7.21 5.55
N GLY A 18 -1.21 -6.00 5.50
CA GLY A 18 -1.04 -5.15 6.68
C GLY A 18 0.17 -5.50 7.57
N LEU A 19 0.82 -6.63 7.35
CA LEU A 19 1.90 -7.15 8.21
C LEU A 19 3.32 -6.66 7.86
N SER A 20 3.49 -5.93 6.76
CA SER A 20 4.81 -5.47 6.33
C SER A 20 5.42 -4.51 7.36
N GLY A 21 6.71 -4.68 7.69
CA GLY A 21 7.50 -3.70 8.43
C GLY A 21 7.93 -2.50 7.56
N HIS A 22 7.81 -2.63 6.24
CA HIS A 22 8.13 -1.59 5.25
C HIS A 22 6.87 -1.04 4.57
N GLN A 23 5.80 -0.80 5.33
CA GLN A 23 4.58 -0.19 4.80
C GLN A 23 4.90 1.13 4.06
N PRO A 24 4.19 1.43 2.95
CA PRO A 24 3.08 0.69 2.34
C PRO A 24 3.50 -0.47 1.42
N LEU A 25 4.80 -0.73 1.24
CA LEU A 25 5.33 -1.73 0.31
C LEU A 25 5.40 -3.12 0.95
N CYS A 26 5.40 -4.15 0.12
CA CYS A 26 5.54 -5.54 0.56
C CYS A 26 7.01 -5.88 0.85
N ASP A 27 7.25 -6.50 1.99
CA ASP A 27 8.55 -7.02 2.45
C ASP A 27 8.61 -8.55 2.49
N GLY A 28 7.51 -9.24 2.18
CA GLY A 28 7.40 -10.69 2.24
C GLY A 28 6.68 -11.24 3.47
N SER A 29 6.32 -10.39 4.45
CA SER A 29 5.60 -10.78 5.68
C SER A 29 4.19 -11.31 5.44
N HIS A 30 3.71 -11.32 4.18
CA HIS A 30 2.43 -11.90 3.79
C HIS A 30 2.43 -13.44 3.72
N LYS A 31 3.61 -14.09 3.71
CA LYS A 31 3.73 -15.55 3.63
C LYS A 31 2.94 -16.22 4.77
N GLY A 32 2.15 -17.24 4.44
CA GLY A 32 1.28 -17.95 5.39
C GLY A 32 -0.10 -17.33 5.62
N THR A 33 -0.35 -16.09 5.16
CA THR A 33 -1.67 -15.43 5.34
C THR A 33 -2.70 -15.78 4.26
N GLY A 34 -2.27 -16.41 3.16
CA GLY A 34 -3.11 -16.58 1.96
C GLY A 34 -3.33 -15.27 1.15
N ILE A 35 -2.81 -14.13 1.61
CA ILE A 35 -2.96 -12.83 0.95
C ILE A 35 -1.72 -12.55 0.11
N ALA A 36 -1.88 -12.37 -1.20
CA ALA A 36 -0.81 -11.94 -2.09
C ALA A 36 -0.68 -10.39 -2.14
N PRO A 37 0.54 -9.83 -2.30
CA PRO A 37 0.73 -8.39 -2.54
C PRO A 37 0.15 -7.96 -3.89
N PHE A 38 -0.11 -6.66 -4.04
CA PHE A 38 -0.56 -6.09 -5.32
C PHE A 38 0.62 -5.61 -6.15
N LYS A 39 0.80 -6.17 -7.35
CA LYS A 39 1.80 -5.70 -8.31
C LYS A 39 1.30 -4.44 -9.00
N PHE A 40 2.13 -3.41 -9.07
CA PHE A 40 1.88 -2.26 -9.95
C PHE A 40 3.18 -1.81 -10.61
N THR A 41 3.07 -1.00 -11.67
CA THR A 41 4.22 -0.55 -12.45
C THR A 41 4.14 0.95 -12.68
N LEU A 42 5.29 1.61 -12.55
CA LEU A 42 5.46 3.02 -12.86
C LEU A 42 6.30 3.15 -14.14
N ALA A 43 5.83 3.95 -15.09
CA ALA A 43 6.57 4.21 -16.33
C ALA A 43 7.80 5.10 -16.10
N GLU A 44 7.71 5.99 -15.11
CA GLU A 44 8.74 6.95 -14.76
C GLU A 44 8.78 7.18 -13.25
N LYS A 45 9.87 7.77 -12.77
CA LYS A 45 10.01 8.18 -11.37
C LYS A 45 8.96 9.23 -11.04
N ARG A 46 8.15 8.98 -10.00
CA ARG A 46 7.15 9.96 -9.56
C ARG A 46 6.80 9.81 -8.09
N ARG A 47 6.23 10.88 -7.54
CA ARG A 47 5.57 10.88 -6.24
C ARG A 47 4.20 10.22 -6.34
N VAL A 48 3.90 9.33 -5.40
CA VAL A 48 2.63 8.60 -5.32
C VAL A 48 2.07 8.65 -3.90
N TRP A 49 0.75 8.55 -3.78
CA TRP A 49 0.04 8.43 -2.51
C TRP A 49 -0.56 7.03 -2.40
N LEU A 50 0.10 6.17 -1.63
CA LEU A 50 -0.31 4.78 -1.49
C LEU A 50 -1.20 4.59 -0.25
N CYS A 51 -2.15 3.68 -0.38
CA CYS A 51 -3.05 3.32 0.71
C CYS A 51 -2.29 2.60 1.83
N ASN A 52 -2.46 3.06 3.07
CA ASN A 52 -1.92 2.38 4.24
C ASN A 52 -3.00 1.82 5.20
N CYS A 53 -4.27 2.17 5.00
CA CYS A 53 -5.36 1.58 5.79
C CYS A 53 -5.75 0.17 5.32
N LYS A 54 -5.45 -0.19 4.06
CA LYS A 54 -5.82 -1.46 3.39
C LYS A 54 -7.29 -1.59 2.99
N HIS A 55 -8.06 -0.50 3.09
CA HIS A 55 -9.48 -0.45 2.70
C HIS A 55 -9.74 0.36 1.41
N THR A 56 -8.71 0.63 0.60
CA THR A 56 -8.94 1.33 -0.67
C THR A 56 -9.69 0.44 -1.66
N LYS A 57 -10.59 1.05 -2.42
CA LYS A 57 -11.29 0.53 -3.60
C LYS A 57 -10.51 0.80 -4.89
N ASN A 58 -9.42 1.57 -4.84
CA ASN A 58 -8.53 1.89 -5.97
C ASN A 58 -7.05 1.51 -5.69
N PRO A 59 -6.74 0.21 -5.49
CA PRO A 59 -5.38 -0.20 -5.18
C PRO A 59 -4.39 0.12 -6.31
N PRO A 60 -3.14 0.51 -5.99
CA PRO A 60 -2.56 0.62 -4.66
C PRO A 60 -2.75 2.02 -4.01
N TYR A 61 -3.48 2.92 -4.68
CA TYR A 61 -3.56 4.34 -4.34
C TYR A 61 -4.52 4.61 -3.20
N CYS A 62 -4.35 5.76 -2.55
CA CYS A 62 -5.33 6.24 -1.59
C CYS A 62 -6.52 6.88 -2.31
N ASP A 63 -7.73 6.54 -1.87
CA ASP A 63 -9.01 7.08 -2.36
C ASP A 63 -9.84 7.74 -1.26
N GLY A 64 -9.26 7.94 -0.07
CA GLY A 64 -9.96 8.53 1.07
C GLY A 64 -10.79 7.54 1.90
N SER A 65 -10.86 6.24 1.55
CA SER A 65 -11.63 5.23 2.31
C SER A 65 -11.25 5.14 3.80
N HIS A 66 -10.08 5.65 4.18
CA HIS A 66 -9.66 5.70 5.59
C HIS A 66 -10.43 6.74 6.43
N ASN A 67 -11.14 7.68 5.82
CA ASN A 67 -11.96 8.67 6.52
C ASN A 67 -13.26 8.05 7.07
N GLU A 68 -13.65 6.89 6.55
CA GLU A 68 -14.85 6.14 6.99
C GLU A 68 -14.52 5.10 8.06
N LEU A 69 -13.24 4.94 8.41
CA LEU A 69 -12.81 3.97 9.42
C LEU A 69 -12.75 4.61 10.80
N PRO A 70 -12.99 3.84 11.88
CA PRO A 70 -12.71 4.32 13.22
C PRO A 70 -11.23 4.74 13.35
N PRO A 71 -10.90 5.73 14.20
CA PRO A 71 -9.52 6.11 14.46
C PRO A 71 -8.71 4.87 14.82
N LYS A 72 -7.57 4.65 14.16
CA LYS A 72 -6.65 3.58 14.56
C LYS A 72 -6.21 3.88 15.99
N GLN A 73 -6.60 3.03 16.92
CA GLN A 73 -6.07 3.05 18.28
C GLN A 73 -4.57 2.74 18.17
N SER A 74 -3.75 3.66 18.65
CA SER A 74 -2.28 3.55 18.67
C SER A 74 -1.80 2.47 19.61
#